data_AF-A0AAX6RCB1-F1
#
_entry.id   AF-A0AAX6RCB1-F1
#
_cell.length_a   1.000
_cell.length_b   1.000
_cell.length_c   1.000
_cell.angle_alpha   90.00
_cell.angle_beta   90.00
_cell.angle_gamma   90.00
#
_symmetry.space_group_name_H-M   'P 1'
#
loop_
_entity.id
_entity.type
_entity.pdbx_description
1 polymer ?
#
loop_
_entity_poly.entity_id
_entity_poly.type
_entity_poly.pdbx_seq_one_letter_code
_entity_poly.pdbx_strand_id
1 'polypeptide(L)'
;MYSHIQLASKLSPGCDYALFKDGIEPMWEDSRNKRGGRWLVSLAKQQRHSELDRLWLETLLCLIGESFEEHSKEVCGAVINIRTKGDKIAVWTREAEDQASVLHIGRVYKERLGLSVKTVIGYQAHIDTATKSNSLAKNKFVV
;
A
#
# COMPACT_ATOMS: atom_id res chain seq x y z
N MET A 1 6.34 1.94 19.60
CA MET A 1 5.07 1.30 19.14
C MET A 1 5.36 0.07 18.28
N TYR A 2 6.15 0.16 17.20
CA TYR A 2 6.48 -0.99 16.34
C TYR A 2 7.10 -2.19 17.11
N SER A 3 8.00 -1.93 18.06
CA SER A 3 8.61 -2.96 18.94
C SER A 3 7.66 -3.62 19.94
N HIS A 4 6.43 -3.10 20.09
CA HIS A 4 5.46 -3.53 21.09
C HIS A 4 4.16 -4.06 20.46
N ILE A 5 4.15 -4.21 19.14
CA ILE A 5 3.06 -4.86 18.40
C ILE A 5 3.57 -6.15 17.75
N GLN A 6 2.65 -7.05 17.46
CA GLN A 6 2.98 -8.30 16.79
C GLN A 6 3.45 -8.02 15.37
N LEU A 7 4.49 -8.73 14.92
CA LEU A 7 4.93 -8.66 13.53
C LEU A 7 3.81 -9.10 12.58
N ALA A 8 3.73 -8.48 11.41
CA ALA A 8 2.66 -8.74 10.45
C ALA A 8 2.65 -10.21 10.00
N SER A 9 3.83 -10.82 9.81
CA SER A 9 3.98 -12.24 9.47
C SER A 9 3.43 -13.22 10.51
N LYS A 10 3.27 -12.76 11.76
CA LYS A 10 2.76 -13.57 12.88
C LYS A 10 1.26 -13.41 13.08
N LEU A 11 0.59 -12.49 12.40
CA LEU A 11 -0.85 -12.31 12.54
C LEU A 11 -1.63 -13.48 11.92
N SER A 12 -2.83 -13.73 12.44
CA SER A 12 -3.77 -14.69 11.86
C SER A 12 -4.26 -14.22 10.48
N PRO A 13 -4.50 -15.12 9.52
CA PRO A 13 -5.17 -14.77 8.26
C PRO A 13 -6.52 -14.09 8.52
N GLY A 14 -6.78 -12.99 7.82
CA GLY A 14 -7.94 -12.13 8.01
C GLY A 14 -7.63 -10.86 8.79
N CYS A 15 -6.52 -10.82 9.54
CA CYS A 15 -6.07 -9.61 10.23
C CYS A 15 -5.36 -8.63 9.30
N ASP A 16 -5.49 -7.34 9.63
CA ASP A 16 -4.91 -6.22 8.91
C ASP A 16 -4.23 -5.25 9.89
N TYR A 17 -3.17 -4.57 9.44
CA TYR A 17 -2.72 -3.33 10.07
C TYR A 17 -2.91 -2.17 9.09
N ALA A 18 -3.20 -1.00 9.63
CA ALA A 18 -3.28 0.25 8.90
C ALA A 18 -2.54 1.34 9.66
N LEU A 19 -1.71 2.12 8.96
CA LEU A 19 -1.11 3.34 9.47
C LEU A 19 -1.53 4.48 8.55
N PHE A 20 -2.29 5.44 9.07
CA PHE A 20 -2.78 6.59 8.31
C PHE A 20 -2.41 7.88 9.03
N LYS A 21 -2.32 8.97 8.27
CA LYS A 21 -2.16 10.31 8.84
C LYS A 21 -3.36 10.63 9.72
N ASP A 22 -3.12 11.45 10.74
CA ASP A 22 -4.16 11.84 11.69
C ASP A 22 -5.37 12.47 10.98
N GLY A 23 -6.56 12.10 11.46
CA GLY A 23 -7.85 12.49 10.86
C GLY A 23 -8.11 11.89 9.47
N ILE A 24 -7.42 10.81 9.07
CA ILE A 24 -7.77 10.01 7.87
C ILE A 24 -8.11 8.59 8.32
N GLU A 25 -9.34 8.18 8.10
CA GLU A 25 -9.77 6.82 8.38
C GLU A 25 -9.29 5.87 7.26
N PRO A 26 -8.87 4.63 7.58
CA PRO A 26 -8.36 3.66 6.61
C PRO A 26 -9.48 2.98 5.81
N MET A 27 -10.41 3.78 5.27
CA MET A 27 -11.59 3.32 4.53
C MET A 27 -11.84 4.18 3.29
N TRP A 28 -12.55 3.62 2.32
CA TRP A 28 -12.75 4.27 1.01
C TRP A 28 -13.79 5.39 1.08
N GLU A 29 -14.63 5.39 2.11
CA GLU A 29 -15.65 6.39 2.39
C GLU A 29 -15.05 7.71 2.90
N ASP A 30 -13.84 7.67 3.49
CA ASP A 30 -13.15 8.87 3.95
C ASP A 30 -12.98 9.86 2.78
N SER A 31 -13.32 11.12 3.04
CA SER A 31 -13.28 12.20 2.05
C SER A 31 -11.92 12.36 1.35
N ARG A 32 -10.82 12.00 2.03
CA ARG A 32 -9.44 12.04 1.54
C ARG A 32 -9.05 10.77 0.79
N ASN A 33 -9.80 9.68 0.89
CA ASN A 33 -9.51 8.42 0.18
C ASN A 33 -10.46 8.17 -0.99
N LYS A 34 -11.70 8.67 -0.97
CA LYS A 34 -12.75 8.29 -1.94
C LYS A 34 -12.42 8.53 -3.42
N ARG A 35 -11.61 9.54 -3.73
CA ARG A 35 -11.10 9.82 -5.10
C ARG A 35 -9.71 9.25 -5.36
N GLY A 36 -9.14 8.64 -4.33
CA GLY A 36 -7.80 8.13 -4.31
C GLY A 36 -7.66 6.73 -4.88
N GLY A 37 -6.54 6.13 -4.55
CA GLY A 37 -6.21 4.77 -4.92
C GLY A 37 -5.01 4.28 -4.17
N ARG A 38 -4.48 3.13 -4.59
CA ARG A 38 -3.37 2.48 -3.90
C ARG A 38 -2.36 1.86 -4.84
N TRP A 39 -1.08 2.00 -4.51
CA TRP A 39 -0.02 1.14 -5.04
C TRP A 39 -0.06 -0.19 -4.31
N LEU A 40 -0.14 -1.30 -5.05
CA LEU A 40 -0.30 -2.64 -4.48
C LEU A 40 0.92 -3.52 -4.73
N VAL A 41 1.51 -4.00 -3.64
CA VAL A 41 2.52 -5.06 -3.63
C VAL A 41 1.84 -6.34 -3.14
N SER A 42 1.87 -7.39 -3.96
CA SER A 42 1.33 -8.71 -3.61
C SER A 42 2.46 -9.69 -3.35
N LEU A 43 2.42 -10.37 -2.22
CA LEU A 43 3.35 -11.41 -1.82
C LEU A 43 2.67 -12.77 -1.89
N ALA A 44 3.35 -13.74 -2.47
CA ALA A 44 2.91 -15.12 -2.39
C ALA A 44 3.13 -15.66 -0.96
N LYS A 45 2.30 -16.62 -0.53
CA LYS A 45 2.31 -17.13 0.85
C LYS A 45 3.69 -17.56 1.34
N GLN A 46 4.50 -18.16 0.47
CA GLN A 46 5.87 -18.60 0.79
C GLN A 46 6.83 -17.46 1.14
N GLN A 47 6.54 -16.23 0.71
CA GLN A 47 7.36 -15.05 1.01
C GLN A 47 7.02 -14.41 2.36
N ARG A 48 5.96 -14.87 3.06
CA ARG A 48 5.49 -14.26 4.31
C ARG A 48 6.59 -14.18 5.38
N HIS A 49 7.32 -15.27 5.56
CA HIS A 49 8.32 -15.37 6.63
C HIS A 49 9.68 -14.78 6.23
N SER A 50 9.92 -14.52 4.94
CA SER A 50 11.19 -13.99 4.45
C SER A 50 11.13 -12.49 4.13
N GLU A 51 10.03 -12.00 3.57
CA GLU A 51 9.95 -10.64 3.01
C GLU A 51 8.94 -9.73 3.72
N LEU A 52 7.83 -10.27 4.24
CA LEU A 52 6.67 -9.45 4.60
C LEU A 52 6.97 -8.40 5.67
N ASP A 53 7.63 -8.80 6.75
CA ASP A 53 7.93 -7.88 7.85
C ASP A 53 8.93 -6.79 7.43
N ARG A 54 9.92 -7.15 6.59
CA ARG A 54 10.88 -6.21 6.01
C ARG A 54 10.18 -5.19 5.13
N LEU A 55 9.38 -5.66 4.16
CA LEU A 55 8.65 -4.77 3.25
C LEU A 55 7.68 -3.88 4.01
N TRP A 56 6.96 -4.42 5.01
CA TRP A 56 6.05 -3.63 5.81
C TRP A 56 6.79 -2.55 6.61
N LEU A 57 7.93 -2.89 7.24
CA LEU A 57 8.75 -1.91 7.93
C LEU A 57 9.25 -0.81 6.99
N GLU A 58 9.76 -1.17 5.80
CA GLU A 58 10.19 -0.19 4.80
C GLU A 58 9.04 0.72 4.36
N THR A 59 7.82 0.19 4.19
CA THR A 59 6.63 1.00 3.93
C THR A 59 6.37 1.99 5.05
N LEU A 60 6.40 1.55 6.31
CA LEU A 60 6.20 2.43 7.46
C LEU A 60 7.26 3.53 7.51
N LEU A 61 8.53 3.19 7.26
CA LEU A 61 9.64 4.13 7.20
C LEU A 61 9.49 5.15 6.06
N CYS A 62 9.00 4.72 4.89
CA CYS A 62 8.71 5.63 3.78
C CYS A 62 7.66 6.69 4.16
N LEU A 63 6.61 6.27 4.88
CA LEU A 63 5.53 7.16 5.32
C LEU A 63 6.02 8.15 6.37
N ILE A 64 6.60 7.66 7.48
CA ILE A 64 7.00 8.55 8.59
C ILE A 64 8.23 9.40 8.26
N GLY A 65 9.08 8.92 7.35
CA GLY A 65 10.24 9.64 6.87
C GLY A 65 9.94 10.58 5.71
N GLU A 66 8.66 10.72 5.32
CA GLU A 66 8.20 11.55 4.19
C GLU A 66 9.08 11.36 2.93
N SER A 67 9.32 10.09 2.58
CA SER A 67 10.30 9.71 1.57
C SER A 67 9.87 10.01 0.13
N PHE A 68 8.65 10.53 -0.06
CA PHE A 68 8.10 10.94 -1.35
C PHE A 68 8.20 12.46 -1.57
N GLU A 69 9.01 13.14 -0.75
CA GLU A 69 9.33 14.57 -0.88
C GLU A 69 8.05 15.44 -0.96
N GLU A 70 7.94 16.32 -1.95
CA GLU A 70 6.78 17.20 -2.15
C GLU A 70 5.47 16.45 -2.40
N HIS A 71 5.55 15.20 -2.85
CA HIS A 71 4.38 14.34 -3.09
C HIS A 71 3.94 13.59 -1.83
N SER A 72 4.69 13.64 -0.72
CA SER A 72 4.30 12.96 0.52
C SER A 72 2.97 13.46 1.09
N LYS A 73 2.60 14.72 0.81
CA LYS A 73 1.27 15.28 1.16
C LYS A 73 0.10 14.54 0.50
N GLU A 74 0.34 13.87 -0.64
CA GLU A 74 -0.66 13.10 -1.38
C GLU A 74 -0.88 11.72 -0.76
N VAL A 75 0.06 11.22 0.04
CA VAL A 75 -0.08 9.95 0.75
C VAL A 75 -1.01 10.09 1.95
N CYS A 76 -2.02 9.22 2.01
CA CYS A 76 -2.96 9.11 3.11
C CYS A 76 -2.47 8.16 4.20
N GLY A 77 -1.91 7.03 3.79
CA GLY A 77 -1.53 5.96 4.70
C GLY A 77 -1.13 4.68 3.97
N ALA A 78 -0.95 3.60 4.74
CA ALA A 78 -0.63 2.30 4.22
C ALA A 78 -1.39 1.20 4.98
N VAL A 79 -1.66 0.11 4.27
CA VAL A 79 -2.35 -1.07 4.79
C VAL A 79 -1.55 -2.32 4.47
N ILE A 80 -1.45 -3.25 5.42
CA ILE A 80 -1.01 -4.62 5.18
C ILE A 80 -2.15 -5.58 5.47
N ASN A 81 -2.40 -6.49 4.52
CA ASN A 81 -3.45 -7.49 4.59
C ASN A 81 -2.87 -8.89 4.67
N ILE A 82 -3.18 -9.61 5.74
CA ILE A 82 -2.74 -11.00 5.92
C ILE A 82 -3.84 -11.94 5.44
N ARG A 83 -3.59 -12.72 4.39
CA ARG A 83 -4.62 -13.60 3.81
C ARG A 83 -4.08 -15.00 3.53
N THR A 84 -4.97 -15.98 3.43
CA THR A 84 -4.58 -17.39 3.26
C THR A 84 -3.84 -17.66 1.94
N LYS A 85 -4.22 -16.94 0.87
CA LYS A 85 -3.67 -17.13 -0.49
C LYS A 85 -2.40 -16.32 -0.78
N GLY A 86 -2.07 -15.35 0.07
CA GLY A 86 -0.97 -14.41 -0.16
C GLY A 86 -1.30 -13.05 0.45
N ASP A 87 -0.26 -12.31 0.78
CA ASP A 87 -0.36 -11.05 1.51
C ASP A 87 -0.29 -9.86 0.59
N LYS A 88 -0.79 -8.73 1.06
CA LYS A 88 -0.78 -7.48 0.29
C LYS A 88 -0.30 -6.34 1.16
N ILE A 89 0.57 -5.50 0.61
CA ILE A 89 0.93 -4.21 1.19
C ILE A 89 0.49 -3.13 0.21
N ALA A 90 -0.16 -2.10 0.72
CA ALA A 90 -0.71 -1.02 -0.08
C ALA A 90 -0.35 0.35 0.50
N VAL A 91 0.11 1.27 -0.35
CA VAL A 91 0.24 2.71 -0.02
C VAL A 91 -0.91 3.44 -0.68
N TRP A 92 -1.70 4.18 0.10
CA TRP A 92 -2.90 4.88 -0.34
C TRP A 92 -2.59 6.35 -0.59
N THR A 93 -3.10 6.89 -1.70
CA THR A 93 -2.98 8.31 -2.05
C THR A 93 -4.36 8.92 -2.24
N ARG A 94 -4.46 10.24 -2.09
CA ARG A 94 -5.75 10.95 -2.04
C ARG A 94 -6.45 11.21 -3.37
N GLU A 95 -5.68 11.29 -4.45
CA GLU A 95 -6.19 11.65 -5.78
C GLU A 95 -5.60 10.70 -6.82
N ALA A 96 -6.45 9.86 -7.40
CA ALA A 96 -6.02 8.88 -8.39
C ALA A 96 -5.76 9.50 -9.77
N GLU A 97 -6.32 10.68 -10.04
CA GLU A 97 -6.14 11.38 -11.32
C GLU A 97 -4.88 12.25 -11.36
N ASP A 98 -4.22 12.51 -10.22
CA ASP A 98 -2.92 13.17 -10.19
C ASP A 98 -1.81 12.18 -10.62
N GLN A 99 -1.72 11.96 -11.93
CA GLN A 99 -0.77 11.04 -12.54
C GLN A 99 0.69 11.36 -12.16
N ALA A 100 1.06 12.63 -12.03
CA ALA A 100 2.43 13.02 -11.73
C ALA A 100 2.82 12.55 -10.34
N SER A 101 2.01 12.88 -9.33
CA SER A 101 2.25 12.45 -7.95
C SER A 101 2.16 10.94 -7.79
N VAL A 102 1.14 10.30 -8.39
CA VAL A 102 0.95 8.84 -8.29
C VAL A 102 2.13 8.08 -8.87
N LEU A 103 2.61 8.46 -10.07
CA LEU A 103 3.77 7.80 -10.68
C LEU A 103 5.06 8.06 -9.92
N HIS A 104 5.27 9.28 -9.42
CA HIS A 104 6.44 9.60 -8.60
C HIS A 104 6.48 8.70 -7.34
N ILE A 105 5.39 8.70 -6.57
CA ILE A 105 5.26 7.88 -5.36
C ILE A 105 5.51 6.41 -5.67
N GLY A 106 4.94 5.90 -6.76
CA GLY A 106 5.11 4.49 -7.16
C GLY A 106 6.56 4.13 -7.44
N ARG A 107 7.29 4.97 -8.18
CA ARG A 107 8.70 4.72 -8.53
C ARG A 107 9.59 4.73 -7.29
N VAL A 108 9.47 5.78 -6.48
CA VAL A 108 10.22 5.89 -5.21
C VAL A 108 9.87 4.73 -4.30
N TYR A 109 8.59 4.37 -4.18
CA TYR A 109 8.19 3.25 -3.33
C TYR A 109 8.78 1.92 -3.79
N LYS A 110 8.72 1.62 -5.09
CA LYS A 110 9.32 0.42 -5.68
C LYS A 110 10.83 0.34 -5.41
N GLU A 111 11.53 1.46 -5.56
CA GLU A 111 12.96 1.58 -5.28
C GLU A 111 13.27 1.36 -3.81
N ARG A 112 12.57 2.03 -2.90
CA ARG A 112 12.77 1.93 -1.44
C ARG A 112 12.52 0.53 -0.90
N LEU A 113 11.56 -0.20 -1.48
CA LEU A 113 11.33 -1.60 -1.13
C LEU A 113 12.44 -2.55 -1.62
N GLY A 114 13.34 -2.09 -2.48
CA GLY A 114 14.40 -2.89 -3.10
C GLY A 114 13.84 -3.93 -4.07
N LEU A 115 12.69 -3.66 -4.70
CA LEU A 115 12.08 -4.60 -5.65
C LEU A 115 12.91 -4.66 -6.93
N SER A 116 13.00 -5.84 -7.54
CA SER A 116 13.73 -6.01 -8.79
C SER A 116 13.12 -5.13 -9.90
N VAL A 117 13.95 -4.72 -10.87
CA VAL A 117 13.49 -3.95 -12.03
C VAL A 117 12.37 -4.68 -12.80
N LYS A 118 12.40 -6.01 -12.81
CA LYS A 118 11.39 -6.88 -13.46
C LYS A 118 10.06 -6.93 -12.70
N THR A 119 10.05 -6.58 -11.43
CA THR A 119 8.84 -6.60 -10.60
C THR A 119 7.99 -5.39 -10.95
N VAL A 120 6.81 -5.61 -11.52
CA VAL A 120 5.85 -4.55 -11.81
C VAL A 120 4.86 -4.46 -10.66
N ILE A 121 4.68 -3.26 -10.10
CA ILE A 121 3.61 -2.99 -9.14
C ILE A 121 2.52 -2.18 -9.83
N GLY A 122 1.28 -2.34 -9.38
CA GLY A 122 0.10 -1.72 -9.99
C GLY A 122 -0.57 -0.73 -9.07
N TYR A 123 -1.05 0.38 -9.64
CA TYR A 123 -1.89 1.35 -8.95
C TYR A 123 -3.36 1.11 -9.30
N GLN A 124 -4.21 1.01 -8.28
CA GLN A 124 -5.64 0.76 -8.42
C GLN A 124 -6.43 1.89 -7.79
N ALA A 125 -7.35 2.52 -8.54
CA ALA A 125 -8.28 3.48 -7.97
C ALA A 125 -9.25 2.78 -7.01
N HIS A 126 -9.63 3.45 -5.92
CA HIS A 126 -10.52 2.88 -4.93
C HIS A 126 -11.92 2.61 -5.52
N ILE A 127 -12.42 3.51 -6.37
CA ILE A 127 -13.73 3.36 -7.04
C ILE A 127 -13.81 2.09 -7.93
N ASP A 128 -12.72 1.74 -8.61
CA ASP A 128 -12.65 0.55 -9.46
C ASP A 128 -12.59 -0.75 -8.65
N THR A 129 -12.09 -0.65 -7.42
CA THR A 129 -11.95 -1.79 -6.51
C THR A 129 -13.25 -2.03 -5.74
N ALA A 130 -13.97 -0.98 -5.35
CA ALA A 130 -15.22 -1.07 -4.61
C ALA A 130 -16.37 -1.66 -5.45
N THR A 131 -16.38 -1.41 -6.75
CA THR A 131 -17.46 -1.82 -7.67
C THR A 131 -17.33 -3.25 -8.20
N LYS A 132 -16.20 -3.93 -7.96
CA LYS A 132 -15.91 -5.25 -8.54
C LYS A 132 -15.81 -6.32 -7.45
N SER A 133 -16.84 -7.16 -7.32
CA SER A 133 -16.87 -8.26 -6.35
C SER A 133 -16.11 -9.52 -6.79
N ASN A 134 -15.86 -9.70 -8.11
CA ASN A 134 -15.35 -10.98 -8.65
C ASN A 134 -14.27 -10.86 -9.75
N SER A 135 -13.81 -9.65 -10.11
CA SER A 135 -12.72 -9.47 -11.08
C SER A 135 -11.58 -8.65 -10.48
N LEU A 136 -10.33 -8.99 -10.84
CA LEU A 136 -9.15 -8.22 -10.45
C LEU A 136 -9.35 -6.77 -10.93
N ALA A 137 -9.32 -5.81 -10.00
CA ALA A 137 -9.37 -4.40 -10.33
C ALA A 137 -8.26 -4.07 -11.34
N LYS A 138 -8.61 -3.34 -12.41
CA LYS A 138 -7.66 -2.99 -13.46
C LYS A 138 -6.68 -1.97 -12.88
N ASN A 139 -5.40 -2.14 -13.19
CA ASN A 139 -4.40 -1.14 -12.81
C ASN A 139 -4.58 0.11 -13.69
N LYS A 140 -4.69 1.28 -13.07
CA LYS A 140 -4.69 2.59 -13.75
C LYS A 140 -3.28 2.97 -14.17
N PHE A 141 -2.29 2.69 -13.31
CA PHE A 141 -0.86 2.89 -13.60
C PHE A 141 -0.04 1.67 -13.18
N VAL A 142 1.16 1.56 -13.75
CA VAL A 142 2.16 0.54 -13.40
C VAL A 142 3.55 1.17 -13.38
N VAL A 143 4.44 0.66 -12.51
CA VAL A 143 5.85 1.07 -12.40
C VAL A 143 6.76 -0.12 -12.12
#